data_AF-A0A1G9FWY6-F1
#
_entry.id   AF-A0A1G9FWY6-F1
#
_cell.length_a   1.000
_cell.length_b   1.000
_cell.length_c   1.000
_cell.angle_alpha   90.00
_cell.angle_beta   90.00
_cell.angle_gamma   90.00
#
_symmetry.space_group_name_H-M   'P 1'
#
loop_
_entity.id
_entity.type
_entity.pdbx_description
1 polymer ?
#
loop_
_entity_poly.entity_id
_entity_poly.type
_entity_poly.pdbx_seq_one_letter_code
_entity_poly.pdbx_strand_id
1 'polypeptide(L)'
;MNYLNIWHYIKILFNEGTKWEFTEILGNGNPTNQNDIFRRSLKKRGIMIVPSLLFCYLLKSGFSTDFIGYTMAALSIFIGLFTNLIIVVYGRYTTIPPISSTTNHLTQINILKLKNFIKQFTFVTGKNLLISTYLIALMSLVLLFKSYFSVDITEYSPIKNLSEINSSTIITFVNLFIILIVRIQIIYLIIDFFILLLYSLGALFSFLKREYN
;
A
#
# COMPACT_ATOMS: atom_id res chain seq x y z
N MET A 1 -4.39 -23.88 10.15
CA MET A 1 -3.88 -22.50 10.31
C MET A 1 -4.10 -22.09 11.76
N ASN A 2 -3.03 -21.73 12.48
CA ASN A 2 -3.16 -21.21 13.85
C ASN A 2 -3.41 -19.70 13.75
N TYR A 3 -4.57 -19.20 14.21
CA TYR A 3 -4.98 -17.79 14.05
C TYR A 3 -3.99 -16.81 14.70
N LEU A 4 -3.25 -17.27 15.73
CA LEU A 4 -2.18 -16.52 16.39
C LEU A 4 -1.05 -16.10 15.43
N ASN A 5 -0.87 -16.78 14.30
CA ASN A 5 0.19 -16.50 13.34
C ASN A 5 -0.24 -15.53 12.21
N ILE A 6 -1.46 -14.98 12.22
CA ILE A 6 -1.92 -14.03 11.17
C ILE A 6 -0.96 -12.85 11.04
N TRP A 7 -0.51 -12.28 12.16
CA TRP A 7 0.47 -11.20 12.18
C TRP A 7 1.79 -11.57 11.49
N HIS A 8 2.23 -12.82 11.66
CA HIS A 8 3.43 -13.32 11.01
C HIS A 8 3.27 -13.36 9.49
N TYR A 9 2.13 -13.86 8.98
CA TYR A 9 1.85 -13.90 7.54
C TYR A 9 1.72 -12.51 6.92
N ILE A 10 1.03 -11.57 7.59
CA ILE A 10 0.92 -10.18 7.14
C ILE A 10 2.30 -9.54 7.07
N LYS A 11 3.15 -9.74 8.10
CA LYS A 11 4.50 -9.19 8.14
C LYS A 11 5.39 -9.75 7.03
N ILE A 12 5.30 -11.06 6.76
CA ILE A 12 6.02 -11.69 5.64
C ILE A 12 5.58 -11.08 4.32
N LEU A 13 4.27 -11.01 4.04
CA LEU A 13 3.75 -10.50 2.78
C LEU A 13 4.13 -9.04 2.57
N PHE A 14 4.07 -8.22 3.62
CA PHE A 14 4.47 -6.82 3.56
C PHE A 14 5.99 -6.65 3.32
N ASN A 15 6.82 -7.44 4.00
CA ASN A 15 8.27 -7.39 3.82
C ASN A 15 8.70 -7.87 2.44
N GLU A 16 8.18 -9.00 1.96
CA GLU A 16 8.44 -9.50 0.61
C GLU A 16 7.92 -8.53 -0.45
N GLY A 17 6.70 -7.99 -0.29
CA GLY A 17 6.17 -6.98 -1.20
C GLY A 17 6.98 -5.67 -1.23
N THR A 18 7.65 -5.30 -0.13
CA THR A 18 8.56 -4.13 -0.09
C THR A 18 9.91 -4.45 -0.71
N LYS A 19 10.43 -5.65 -0.48
CA LYS A 19 11.67 -6.13 -1.11
C LYS A 19 11.53 -6.18 -2.63
N TRP A 20 10.48 -6.81 -3.13
CA TRP A 20 10.24 -6.95 -4.56
C TRP A 20 9.88 -5.64 -5.26
N GLU A 21 9.32 -4.65 -4.55
CA GLU A 21 9.12 -3.31 -5.11
C GLU A 21 10.43 -2.63 -5.55
N PHE A 22 11.53 -2.84 -4.80
CA PHE A 22 12.82 -2.19 -5.06
C PHE A 22 13.87 -3.11 -5.68
N THR A 23 13.52 -4.35 -5.99
CA THR A 23 14.44 -5.32 -6.62
C THR A 23 14.37 -5.20 -8.13
N GLU A 24 15.53 -5.16 -8.79
CA GLU A 24 15.60 -5.15 -10.26
C GLU A 24 15.34 -6.55 -10.82
N ILE A 25 14.57 -6.65 -11.90
CA ILE A 25 14.20 -7.92 -12.56
C ILE A 25 15.44 -8.71 -13.04
N LEU A 26 16.50 -7.97 -13.38
CA LEU A 26 17.74 -8.42 -14.01
C LEU A 26 18.95 -8.42 -13.07
N GLY A 27 18.80 -8.01 -11.81
CA GLY A 27 19.92 -7.88 -10.89
C GLY A 27 20.69 -9.20 -10.80
N ASN A 28 21.97 -9.16 -11.18
CA ASN A 28 22.93 -10.26 -11.05
C ASN A 28 23.08 -10.64 -9.57
N GLY A 29 22.13 -11.38 -9.00
CA GLY A 29 22.23 -12.05 -7.71
C GLY A 29 22.52 -11.18 -6.48
N ASN A 30 22.82 -9.89 -6.62
CA ASN A 30 23.15 -9.02 -5.52
C ASN A 30 21.84 -8.62 -4.87
N PRO A 31 21.49 -9.17 -3.69
CA PRO A 31 20.36 -8.64 -2.95
C PRO A 31 20.63 -7.15 -2.80
N THR A 32 19.69 -6.30 -3.24
CA THR A 32 19.71 -4.90 -2.86
C THR A 32 19.91 -4.89 -1.35
N ASN A 33 21.00 -4.29 -0.89
CA ASN A 33 21.43 -4.35 0.50
C ASN A 33 20.22 -4.02 1.38
N GLN A 34 19.96 -4.76 2.45
CA GLN A 34 18.73 -4.57 3.24
C GLN A 34 18.57 -3.10 3.70
N ASN A 35 19.71 -2.45 3.95
CA ASN A 35 19.82 -1.02 4.27
C ASN A 35 19.42 -0.10 3.10
N ASP A 36 19.70 -0.48 1.85
CA ASP A 36 19.29 0.26 0.66
C ASP A 36 17.79 0.15 0.40
N ILE A 37 17.20 -1.03 0.60
CA ILE A 37 15.74 -1.23 0.52
C ILE A 37 15.05 -0.37 1.58
N PHE A 38 15.56 -0.38 2.80
CA PHE A 38 15.03 0.44 3.88
C PHE A 38 15.14 1.94 3.57
N ARG A 39 16.30 2.41 3.09
CA ARG A 39 16.51 3.81 2.69
C ARG A 39 15.59 4.24 1.56
N ARG A 40 15.40 3.41 0.53
CA ARG A 40 14.47 3.69 -0.59
C ARG A 40 13.01 3.71 -0.12
N SER A 41 12.63 2.79 0.76
CA SER A 41 11.30 2.78 1.38
C SER A 41 11.05 4.04 2.23
N LEU A 42 12.02 4.48 3.02
CA LEU A 42 11.93 5.73 3.79
C LEU A 42 11.80 6.97 2.89
N LYS A 43 12.58 7.04 1.79
CA LYS A 43 12.45 8.14 0.81
C LYS A 43 11.05 8.18 0.21
N LYS A 44 10.50 7.02 -0.21
CA LYS A 44 9.13 6.91 -0.72
C LYS A 44 8.12 7.43 0.32
N ARG A 45 8.22 6.96 1.57
CA ARG A 45 7.35 7.39 2.68
C ARG A 45 7.41 8.91 2.91
N GLY A 46 8.60 9.49 2.92
CA GLY A 46 8.80 10.93 3.08
C GLY A 46 8.15 11.73 1.94
N ILE A 47 8.34 11.30 0.69
CA ILE A 47 7.73 11.94 -0.49
C ILE A 47 6.20 11.85 -0.44
N MET A 48 5.63 10.74 0.05
CA MET A 48 4.18 10.53 0.14
C MET A 48 3.51 11.28 1.32
N ILE A 49 4.24 11.54 2.40
CA ILE A 49 3.71 12.30 3.55
C ILE A 49 3.39 13.75 3.16
N VAL A 50 4.21 14.38 2.33
CA VAL A 50 4.04 15.79 1.90
C VAL A 50 2.67 16.04 1.23
N PRO A 51 2.27 15.31 0.16
CA PRO A 51 0.95 15.50 -0.43
C PRO A 51 -0.17 15.09 0.53
N SER A 52 0.05 14.09 1.41
CA SER A 52 -0.96 13.69 2.39
C SER A 52 -1.30 14.80 3.38
N LEU A 53 -0.28 15.51 3.87
CA LEU A 53 -0.46 16.69 4.73
C LEU A 53 -1.15 17.83 3.97
N LEU A 54 -0.77 18.06 2.72
CA LEU A 54 -1.36 19.11 1.87
C LEU A 54 -2.86 18.86 1.62
N PHE A 55 -3.23 17.63 1.28
CA PHE A 55 -4.64 17.24 1.13
C PHE A 55 -5.40 17.35 2.46
N CYS A 56 -4.79 16.94 3.58
CA CYS A 56 -5.42 17.08 4.89
C CYS A 56 -5.68 18.55 5.26
N TYR A 57 -4.80 19.48 4.86
CA TYR A 57 -5.00 20.92 5.05
C TYR A 57 -6.13 21.48 4.17
N LEU A 58 -6.28 20.97 2.95
CA LEU A 58 -7.38 21.33 2.05
C LEU A 58 -8.74 20.83 2.54
N LEU A 59 -8.80 19.64 3.15
CA LEU A 59 -10.01 19.05 3.71
C LEU A 59 -10.28 19.55 5.14
N LYS A 60 -10.90 20.73 5.24
CA LYS A 60 -11.31 21.34 6.53
C LYS A 60 -12.30 20.46 7.29
N SER A 61 -13.37 20.02 6.61
CA SER A 61 -14.49 19.26 7.17
C SER A 61 -14.41 17.74 6.87
N GLY A 62 -13.29 17.09 7.18
CA GLY A 62 -13.16 15.62 7.12
C GLY A 62 -13.54 15.01 5.75
N PHE A 63 -13.85 13.71 5.73
CA PHE A 63 -14.30 13.03 4.51
C PHE A 63 -15.84 12.98 4.46
N SER A 64 -16.42 13.22 3.29
CA SER A 64 -17.85 13.02 3.07
C SER A 64 -18.20 11.54 3.12
N THR A 65 -19.42 11.21 3.56
CA THR A 65 -19.90 9.82 3.60
C THR A 65 -19.91 9.18 2.22
N ASP A 66 -20.23 9.96 1.20
CA ASP A 66 -20.31 9.50 -0.18
C ASP A 66 -18.92 9.17 -0.70
N PHE A 67 -17.91 10.02 -0.42
CA PHE A 67 -16.53 9.74 -0.79
C PHE A 67 -16.02 8.44 -0.15
N ILE A 68 -16.30 8.23 1.14
CA ILE A 68 -15.93 6.99 1.83
C ILE A 68 -16.63 5.79 1.17
N GLY A 69 -17.94 5.88 0.93
CA GLY A 69 -18.73 4.81 0.32
C GLY A 69 -18.23 4.43 -1.07
N TYR A 70 -18.01 5.41 -1.95
CA TYR A 70 -17.49 5.16 -3.30
C TYR A 70 -16.06 4.59 -3.28
N THR A 71 -15.21 5.08 -2.37
CA THR A 71 -13.83 4.57 -2.25
C THR A 71 -13.81 3.12 -1.76
N MET A 72 -14.62 2.79 -0.74
CA MET A 72 -14.75 1.42 -0.25
C MET A 72 -15.27 0.46 -1.33
N ALA A 73 -16.27 0.90 -2.12
CA ALA A 73 -16.79 0.10 -3.22
C ALA A 73 -15.73 -0.14 -4.30
N ALA A 74 -15.01 0.90 -4.72
CA ALA A 74 -13.93 0.78 -5.70
C ALA A 74 -12.82 -0.16 -5.21
N LEU A 75 -12.35 0.01 -3.97
CA LEU A 75 -11.34 -0.86 -3.36
C LEU A 75 -11.79 -2.33 -3.29
N SER A 76 -13.08 -2.58 -3.00
CA SER A 76 -13.63 -3.94 -2.94
C SER A 76 -13.61 -4.61 -4.32
N ILE A 77 -13.99 -3.88 -5.37
CA ILE A 77 -13.91 -4.35 -6.76
C ILE A 77 -12.45 -4.65 -7.13
N PHE A 78 -11.52 -3.75 -6.79
CA PHE A 78 -10.10 -3.96 -7.03
C PHE A 78 -9.56 -5.21 -6.34
N ILE A 79 -9.96 -5.46 -5.09
CA ILE A 79 -9.56 -6.67 -4.37
C ILE A 79 -9.96 -7.93 -5.14
N GLY A 80 -11.20 -7.99 -5.62
CA GLY A 80 -11.69 -9.12 -6.41
C GLY A 80 -10.90 -9.31 -7.72
N LEU A 81 -10.72 -8.24 -8.49
CA LEU A 81 -10.02 -8.28 -9.77
C LEU A 81 -8.55 -8.70 -9.63
N PHE A 82 -7.83 -8.08 -8.69
CA PHE A 82 -6.41 -8.37 -8.49
C PHE A 82 -6.16 -9.73 -7.86
N THR A 83 -7.07 -10.22 -7.01
CA THR A 83 -6.99 -11.60 -6.49
C THR A 83 -7.13 -12.61 -7.63
N ASN A 84 -8.11 -12.42 -8.53
CA ASN A 84 -8.26 -13.28 -9.71
C ASN A 84 -7.02 -13.22 -10.62
N LEU A 85 -6.47 -12.03 -10.84
CA LEU A 85 -5.26 -11.83 -11.63
C LEU A 85 -4.04 -12.56 -11.03
N ILE A 86 -3.87 -12.52 -9.71
CA ILE A 86 -2.81 -13.29 -9.02
C ILE A 86 -2.99 -14.79 -9.26
N ILE A 87 -4.22 -15.31 -9.16
CA ILE A 87 -4.51 -16.74 -9.39
C ILE A 87 -4.15 -17.13 -10.83
N VAL A 88 -4.52 -16.32 -11.83
CA VAL A 88 -4.20 -16.56 -13.24
C VAL A 88 -2.67 -16.54 -13.47
N VAL A 89 -1.98 -15.56 -12.91
CA VAL A 89 -0.51 -15.44 -13.02
C VAL A 89 0.18 -16.62 -12.33
N TYR A 90 -0.33 -17.07 -11.19
CA TYR A 90 0.17 -18.27 -10.51
C TYR A 90 -0.05 -19.53 -11.36
N GLY A 91 -1.22 -19.66 -12.01
CA GLY A 91 -1.49 -20.74 -12.96
C GLY A 91 -0.52 -20.75 -14.14
N ARG A 92 -0.07 -19.58 -14.61
CA ARG A 92 1.00 -19.48 -15.62
C ARG A 92 2.37 -19.84 -15.07
N TYR A 93 2.68 -19.48 -13.83
CA TYR A 93 3.95 -19.78 -13.18
C TYR A 93 4.24 -21.29 -13.13
N THR A 94 3.22 -22.10 -12.82
CA THR A 94 3.37 -23.57 -12.71
C THR A 94 3.66 -24.25 -14.04
N THR A 95 3.38 -23.58 -15.17
CA THR A 95 3.67 -24.10 -16.53
C THR A 95 5.10 -23.83 -17.00
N ILE A 96 5.87 -23.02 -16.27
CA ILE A 96 7.23 -22.64 -16.68
C ILE A 96 8.18 -23.82 -16.43
N PRO A 97 8.93 -24.28 -17.45
CA PRO A 97 9.83 -25.41 -17.29
C PRO A 97 10.94 -25.14 -16.24
N PRO A 98 11.43 -26.20 -15.57
CA PRO A 98 12.62 -26.10 -14.74
C PRO A 98 13.84 -25.77 -15.60
N ILE A 99 14.78 -25.01 -15.04
CA ILE A 99 16.03 -24.67 -15.72
C ILE A 99 16.91 -25.92 -15.72
N SER A 100 17.18 -26.52 -16.89
CA SER A 100 18.12 -27.63 -17.01
C SER A 100 19.52 -27.12 -17.38
N SER A 101 20.55 -27.87 -16.99
CA SER A 101 21.95 -27.59 -17.32
C SER A 101 22.26 -27.64 -18.82
N THR A 102 21.36 -28.23 -19.64
CA THR A 102 21.46 -28.34 -21.10
C THR A 102 20.78 -27.20 -21.87
N THR A 103 20.14 -26.26 -21.17
CA THR A 103 19.44 -25.14 -21.83
C THR A 103 20.43 -24.04 -22.22
N ASN A 104 20.32 -23.48 -23.44
CA ASN A 104 21.10 -22.31 -23.89
C ASN A 104 21.07 -21.17 -22.84
N HIS A 105 22.22 -20.53 -22.62
CA HIS A 105 22.40 -19.46 -21.63
C HIS A 105 21.37 -18.31 -21.77
N LEU A 106 21.05 -17.92 -23.00
CA LEU A 106 20.01 -16.92 -23.31
C LEU A 106 18.61 -17.36 -22.83
N THR A 107 18.26 -18.62 -23.04
CA THR A 107 16.97 -19.19 -22.64
C THR A 107 16.88 -19.29 -21.12
N GLN A 108 17.97 -19.64 -20.43
CA GLN A 108 18.03 -19.63 -18.97
C GLN A 108 17.77 -18.22 -18.39
N ILE A 109 18.41 -17.19 -18.97
CA ILE A 109 18.20 -15.79 -18.57
C ILE A 109 16.72 -15.38 -18.77
N ASN A 110 16.09 -15.77 -19.88
CA ASN A 110 14.70 -15.43 -20.15
C ASN A 110 13.73 -16.12 -19.17
N ILE A 111 13.97 -17.40 -18.84
CA ILE A 111 13.18 -18.12 -17.83
C ILE A 111 13.35 -17.46 -16.45
N LEU A 112 14.57 -17.05 -16.07
CA LEU A 112 14.81 -16.35 -14.81
C LEU A 112 14.09 -14.99 -14.74
N LYS A 113 14.16 -14.20 -15.82
CA LYS A 113 13.43 -12.93 -15.93
C LYS A 113 11.92 -13.12 -15.75
N LEU A 114 11.36 -14.14 -16.40
CA LEU A 114 9.93 -14.48 -16.30
C LEU A 114 9.55 -14.86 -14.86
N LYS A 115 10.33 -15.73 -14.21
CA LYS A 115 10.08 -16.14 -12.81
C LYS A 115 10.19 -14.96 -11.84
N ASN A 116 11.18 -14.09 -12.02
CA ASN A 116 11.35 -12.90 -11.19
C ASN A 116 10.23 -11.89 -11.39
N PHE A 117 9.81 -11.66 -12.64
CA PHE A 117 8.67 -10.80 -12.95
C PHE A 117 7.40 -11.30 -12.26
N ILE A 118 7.09 -12.60 -12.39
CA ILE A 118 5.88 -13.17 -11.77
C ILE A 118 5.92 -13.03 -10.24
N LYS A 119 7.07 -13.28 -9.61
CA LYS A 119 7.25 -13.07 -8.16
C LYS A 119 7.02 -11.61 -7.79
N GLN A 120 7.69 -10.69 -8.50
CA GLN A 120 7.57 -9.26 -8.25
C GLN A 120 6.12 -8.78 -8.37
N PHE A 121 5.47 -9.15 -9.47
CA PHE A 121 4.06 -8.83 -9.71
C PHE A 121 3.18 -9.36 -8.57
N THR A 122 3.32 -10.64 -8.23
CA THR A 122 2.49 -11.29 -7.20
C THR A 122 2.68 -10.68 -5.82
N PHE A 123 3.92 -10.46 -5.37
CA PHE A 123 4.18 -9.91 -4.03
C PHE A 123 3.81 -8.43 -3.92
N VAL A 124 4.06 -7.63 -4.96
CA VAL A 124 3.69 -6.20 -4.95
C VAL A 124 2.17 -6.05 -4.99
N THR A 125 1.48 -6.80 -5.86
CA THR A 125 0.01 -6.80 -5.91
C THR A 125 -0.59 -7.36 -4.61
N GLY A 126 -0.02 -8.42 -4.05
CA GLY A 126 -0.47 -8.98 -2.76
C GLY A 126 -0.33 -7.98 -1.60
N LYS A 127 0.76 -7.19 -1.57
CA LYS A 127 0.89 -6.07 -0.63
C LYS A 127 -0.18 -5.01 -0.87
N ASN A 128 -0.48 -4.69 -2.12
CA ASN A 128 -1.51 -3.72 -2.47
C ASN A 128 -2.90 -4.17 -1.99
N LEU A 129 -3.21 -5.46 -2.12
CA LEU A 129 -4.45 -6.06 -1.60
C LEU A 129 -4.57 -5.90 -0.08
N LEU A 130 -3.49 -6.16 0.67
CA LEU A 130 -3.49 -5.94 2.12
C LEU A 130 -3.75 -4.47 2.49
N ILE A 131 -3.14 -3.53 1.76
CA ILE A 131 -3.34 -2.09 1.96
C ILE A 131 -4.81 -1.74 1.70
N SER A 132 -5.41 -2.23 0.61
CA SER A 132 -6.83 -2.01 0.31
C SER A 132 -7.75 -2.55 1.40
N THR A 133 -7.51 -3.77 1.88
CA THR A 133 -8.32 -4.37 2.95
C THR A 133 -8.21 -3.56 4.25
N TYR A 134 -7.00 -3.13 4.61
CA TYR A 134 -6.78 -2.28 5.78
C TYR A 134 -7.46 -0.91 5.64
N LEU A 135 -7.38 -0.30 4.46
CA LEU A 135 -8.00 0.99 4.16
C LEU A 135 -9.54 0.91 4.26
N ILE A 136 -10.15 -0.17 3.74
CA ILE A 136 -11.59 -0.42 3.88
C ILE A 136 -11.99 -0.54 5.34
N ALA A 137 -11.24 -1.29 6.15
CA ALA A 137 -11.53 -1.46 7.57
C ALA A 137 -11.44 -0.11 8.33
N LEU A 138 -10.44 0.69 8.03
CA LEU A 138 -10.22 1.99 8.67
C LEU A 138 -11.28 3.02 8.23
N MET A 139 -11.67 3.03 6.96
CA MET A 139 -12.79 3.82 6.44
C MET A 139 -14.14 3.41 7.06
N SER A 140 -14.35 2.10 7.25
CA SER A 140 -15.55 1.59 7.93
C SER A 140 -15.63 2.06 9.37
N LEU A 141 -14.49 2.11 10.07
CA LEU A 141 -14.40 2.65 11.43
C LEU A 141 -14.77 4.14 11.48
N VAL A 142 -14.30 4.92 10.50
CA VAL A 142 -14.67 6.34 10.37
C VAL A 142 -16.18 6.51 10.17
N LEU A 143 -16.82 5.65 9.37
CA LEU A 143 -18.28 5.68 9.22
C LEU A 143 -19.03 5.29 10.51
N LEU A 144 -18.53 4.30 11.24
CA LEU A 144 -19.14 3.85 12.50
C LEU A 144 -19.15 4.97 13.55
N PHE A 145 -18.08 5.76 13.62
CA PHE A 145 -17.94 6.90 14.53
C PHE A 145 -18.01 8.24 13.77
N LYS A 146 -18.94 8.37 12.83
CA LYS A 146 -19.04 9.55 11.94
C LYS A 146 -19.02 10.88 12.71
N SER A 147 -19.82 11.00 13.76
CA SER A 147 -19.93 12.22 14.57
C SER A 147 -18.60 12.64 15.21
N TYR A 148 -17.75 11.68 15.56
CA TYR A 148 -16.44 11.93 16.14
C TYR A 148 -15.42 12.34 15.07
N PHE A 149 -15.42 11.71 13.89
CA PHE A 149 -14.43 11.97 12.85
C PHE A 149 -14.77 13.15 11.92
N SER A 150 -16.03 13.62 11.90
CA SER A 150 -16.49 14.73 11.06
C SER A 150 -16.32 16.13 11.67
N VAL A 151 -15.55 16.25 12.76
CA VAL A 151 -15.31 17.55 13.42
C VAL A 151 -14.50 18.48 12.50
N ASP A 152 -14.92 19.74 12.36
CA ASP A 152 -14.13 20.76 11.66
C ASP A 152 -13.00 21.24 12.56
N ILE A 153 -11.77 21.12 12.07
CA ILE A 153 -10.56 21.45 12.84
C ILE A 153 -10.32 22.96 12.84
N THR A 154 -10.88 23.68 11.87
CA THR A 154 -10.67 25.13 11.71
C THR A 154 -11.40 25.99 12.74
N GLU A 155 -12.41 25.42 13.40
CA GLU A 155 -13.13 26.07 14.50
C GLU A 155 -12.30 26.14 15.80
N TYR A 156 -11.25 25.31 15.91
CA TYR A 156 -10.38 25.27 17.07
C TYR A 156 -9.18 26.18 16.88
N SER A 157 -8.93 27.05 17.86
CA SER A 157 -7.75 27.91 17.89
C SER A 157 -6.72 27.41 18.90
N PRO A 158 -5.41 27.59 18.64
CA PRO A 158 -4.39 27.25 19.62
C PRO A 158 -4.53 28.13 20.86
N ILE A 159 -4.36 27.51 22.04
CA ILE A 159 -4.44 28.18 23.34
C ILE A 159 -3.33 29.24 23.40
N LYS A 160 -3.72 30.49 23.73
CA LYS A 160 -2.79 31.63 23.81
C LYS A 160 -2.25 31.87 25.22
N ASN A 161 -2.99 31.47 26.25
CA ASN A 161 -2.62 31.65 27.65
C ASN A 161 -2.48 30.32 28.40
N LEU A 162 -1.42 30.17 29.19
CA LEU A 162 -1.16 28.97 29.99
C LEU A 162 -2.21 28.73 31.09
N SER A 163 -2.96 29.75 31.50
CA SER A 163 -4.03 29.67 32.50
C SER A 163 -5.31 28.98 32.00
N GLU A 164 -5.44 28.81 30.69
CA GLU A 164 -6.60 28.16 30.06
C GLU A 164 -6.40 26.64 29.92
N ILE A 165 -5.25 26.12 30.37
CA ILE A 165 -4.94 24.69 30.37
C ILE A 165 -5.75 24.01 31.47
N ASN A 166 -6.77 23.26 31.06
CA ASN A 166 -7.58 22.43 31.93
C ASN A 166 -7.56 20.97 31.42
N SER A 167 -8.01 20.03 32.26
CA SER A 167 -8.14 18.62 31.88
C SER A 167 -9.02 18.43 30.64
N SER A 168 -10.07 19.24 30.49
CA SER A 168 -10.95 19.24 29.32
C SER A 168 -10.25 19.67 28.03
N THR A 169 -9.41 20.72 28.08
CA THR A 169 -8.67 21.20 26.90
C THR A 169 -7.62 20.19 26.44
N ILE A 170 -6.99 19.48 27.39
CA ILE A 170 -6.05 18.39 27.08
C ILE A 170 -6.77 17.25 26.35
N ILE A 171 -7.96 16.84 26.82
CA ILE A 171 -8.76 15.79 26.18
C ILE A 171 -9.16 16.21 24.76
N THR A 172 -9.61 17.44 24.56
CA THR A 172 -9.94 17.97 23.22
C THR A 172 -8.73 17.96 22.30
N PHE A 173 -7.56 18.38 22.78
CA PHE A 173 -6.32 18.34 22.01
C PHE A 173 -5.95 16.91 21.58
N VAL A 174 -6.03 15.95 22.49
CA VAL A 174 -5.75 14.53 22.20
C VAL A 174 -6.74 13.99 21.16
N ASN A 175 -8.03 14.30 21.28
CA ASN A 175 -9.05 13.89 20.31
C ASN A 175 -8.79 14.46 18.91
N LEU A 176 -8.50 15.77 18.82
CA LEU A 176 -8.16 16.41 17.54
C LEU A 176 -6.90 15.82 16.92
N PHE A 177 -5.89 15.51 17.75
CA PHE A 177 -4.66 14.86 17.29
C PHE A 177 -4.92 13.47 16.72
N ILE A 178 -5.76 12.65 17.38
CA ILE A 178 -6.17 11.34 16.88
C ILE A 178 -6.89 11.48 15.53
N ILE A 179 -7.85 12.40 15.42
CA ILE A 179 -8.59 12.65 14.18
C ILE A 179 -7.64 13.05 13.04
N LEU A 180 -6.68 13.93 13.31
CA LEU A 180 -5.66 14.34 12.33
C LEU A 180 -4.81 13.16 11.86
N ILE A 181 -4.31 12.33 12.78
CA ILE A 181 -3.52 11.14 12.44
C ILE A 181 -4.30 10.22 11.53
N VAL A 182 -5.56 9.92 11.88
CA VAL A 182 -6.42 9.03 11.08
C VAL A 182 -6.67 9.61 9.68
N ARG A 183 -6.92 10.93 9.56
CA ARG A 183 -7.11 11.58 8.26
C ARG A 183 -5.87 11.50 7.38
N ILE A 184 -4.70 11.84 7.94
CA ILE A 184 -3.42 11.76 7.23
C ILE A 184 -3.15 10.32 6.80
N GLN A 185 -3.43 9.35 7.68
CA GLN A 185 -3.23 7.94 7.40
C GLN A 185 -4.11 7.44 6.25
N ILE A 186 -5.39 7.82 6.21
CA ILE A 186 -6.30 7.47 5.10
C ILE A 186 -5.76 8.00 3.78
N ILE A 187 -5.41 9.29 3.72
CA ILE A 187 -4.93 9.93 2.49
C ILE A 187 -3.62 9.26 2.04
N TYR A 188 -2.71 9.04 2.98
CA TYR A 188 -1.44 8.37 2.71
C TYR A 188 -1.66 6.99 2.09
N LEU A 189 -2.57 6.19 2.66
CA LEU A 189 -2.86 4.83 2.17
C LEU A 189 -3.54 4.85 0.80
N ILE A 190 -4.41 5.83 0.52
CA ILE A 190 -5.01 6.03 -0.80
C ILE A 190 -3.90 6.30 -1.83
N ILE A 191 -3.00 7.24 -1.53
CA ILE A 191 -1.88 7.59 -2.43
C ILE A 191 -0.95 6.39 -2.65
N ASP A 192 -0.60 5.67 -1.58
CA ASP A 192 0.25 4.48 -1.67
C ASP A 192 -0.40 3.37 -2.49
N PHE A 193 -1.70 3.13 -2.29
CA PHE A 193 -2.48 2.19 -3.08
C PHE A 193 -2.44 2.54 -4.58
N PHE A 194 -2.68 3.81 -4.95
CA PHE A 194 -2.66 4.23 -6.35
C PHE A 194 -1.28 4.09 -6.99
N ILE A 195 -0.21 4.43 -6.26
CA ILE A 195 1.16 4.30 -6.79
C ILE A 195 1.53 2.82 -7.00
N LEU A 196 1.22 1.95 -6.04
CA LEU A 196 1.46 0.52 -6.17
C LEU A 196 0.61 -0.10 -7.29
N LEU A 197 -0.62 0.37 -7.46
CA LEU A 197 -1.49 -0.02 -8.55
C LEU A 197 -0.88 0.31 -9.93
N LEU A 198 -0.48 1.57 -10.13
CA LEU A 198 0.17 2.01 -11.37
C LEU A 198 1.46 1.24 -11.64
N TYR A 199 2.24 0.96 -10.60
CA TYR A 199 3.43 0.13 -10.70
C TYR A 199 3.10 -1.30 -11.18
N SER A 200 2.13 -1.97 -10.55
CA SER A 200 1.71 -3.32 -10.94
C SER A 200 1.20 -3.37 -12.38
N LEU A 201 0.39 -2.38 -12.79
CA LEU A 201 -0.13 -2.29 -14.15
C LEU A 201 0.99 -2.02 -15.17
N GLY A 202 1.91 -1.10 -14.86
CA GLY A 202 3.07 -0.81 -15.71
C GLY A 202 3.99 -2.02 -15.87
N ALA A 203 4.20 -2.77 -14.78
CA ALA A 203 4.97 -4.01 -14.80
C ALA A 203 4.28 -5.06 -15.70
N LEU A 204 2.97 -5.26 -15.55
CA LEU A 204 2.18 -6.17 -16.38
C LEU A 204 2.24 -5.78 -17.86
N PHE A 205 2.07 -4.49 -18.17
CA PHE A 205 2.14 -4.01 -19.55
C PHE A 205 3.54 -4.21 -20.16
N SER A 206 4.60 -3.91 -19.40
CA SER A 206 5.99 -4.14 -19.83
C SER A 206 6.25 -5.62 -20.12
N PHE A 207 5.66 -6.51 -19.32
CA PHE A 207 5.72 -7.95 -19.52
C PHE A 207 5.00 -8.38 -20.80
N LEU A 208 3.74 -7.98 -20.97
CA LEU A 208 2.95 -8.30 -22.17
C LEU A 208 3.63 -7.81 -23.45
N LYS A 209 4.15 -6.57 -23.44
CA LYS A 209 4.90 -6.01 -24.58
C LYS A 209 6.10 -6.87 -24.99
N ARG A 210 6.75 -7.53 -24.04
CA ARG A 210 7.89 -8.43 -24.31
C ARG A 210 7.45 -9.78 -24.87
N GLU A 211 6.25 -10.23 -24.58
CA GLU A 211 5.75 -11.52 -25.08
C GLU A 211 5.20 -11.39 -26.51
N TYR A 212 4.72 -10.20 -26.89
CA TYR A 212 4.26 -9.90 -28.24
C TYR A 212 5.37 -9.52 -29.24
N ASN A 213 6.57 -9.18 -28.76
CA ASN A 213 7.73 -8.79 -29.58
C ASN A 213 8.84 -9.84 -29.49
#